data_AF-T1HC38-F1
#
_entry.id   AF-T1HC38-F1
#
_cell.length_a   1.000
_cell.length_b   1.000
_cell.length_c   1.000
_cell.angle_alpha   90.00
_cell.angle_beta   90.00
_cell.angle_gamma   90.00
#
_symmetry.space_group_name_H-M   'P 1'
#
loop_
_entity.id
_entity.type
_entity.pdbx_description
1 polymer ?
#
loop_
_entity_poly.entity_id
_entity_poly.type
_entity_poly.pdbx_seq_one_letter_code
_entity_poly.pdbx_strand_id
1 'polypeptide(L)'
;MGRKGQNKQSKANKPSALLRPKEETIKLSPQKRSELNQIVDKLLKVTSVGVNSGKIRDNHIIMEKLLNKIISIESGNILNLRTSVIQALFSSYLKCVLGIIKDSITKKEREVDTITDWMSKNGAVIDGVEIGEFDGYGFGLKAAKDIKEGDLLICVPRKLMLTTEFARTSELEYLCKNDPMLAHMPNIILALFLLLEKVKEDSFWKPYIESLPTTYTTVMYFTLQELDELKGSPTHV
;
A
#
# COMPACT_ATOMS: atom_id res chain seq x y z
N MET A 1 -51.77 11.98 -57.47
CA MET A 1 -50.86 11.13 -56.66
C MET A 1 -51.25 11.29 -55.20
N GLY A 2 -51.46 10.23 -54.42
CA GLY A 2 -52.15 10.36 -53.13
C GLY A 2 -51.69 9.45 -51.99
N ARG A 3 -51.86 9.99 -50.77
CA ARG A 3 -52.10 9.37 -49.45
C ARG A 3 -51.10 8.38 -48.80
N LYS A 4 -50.57 8.84 -47.66
CA LYS A 4 -50.62 8.24 -46.29
C LYS A 4 -50.11 6.80 -46.03
N GLY A 5 -48.99 6.68 -45.30
CA GLY A 5 -48.98 6.49 -43.83
C GLY A 5 -48.89 5.07 -43.21
N GLN A 6 -48.34 5.03 -41.98
CA GLN A 6 -48.19 3.89 -41.02
C GLN A 6 -47.06 2.87 -41.36
N ASN A 7 -46.13 2.42 -40.50
CA ASN A 7 -45.97 2.23 -39.04
C ASN A 7 -46.31 0.81 -38.50
N LYS A 8 -45.30 -0.06 -38.31
CA LYS A 8 -45.02 -0.82 -37.05
C LYS A 8 -43.82 -1.80 -37.11
N GLN A 9 -43.01 -1.76 -36.05
CA GLN A 9 -42.31 -2.84 -35.28
C GLN A 9 -42.21 -4.27 -35.90
N SER A 10 -41.11 -5.03 -35.79
CA SER A 10 -40.50 -5.47 -34.52
C SER A 10 -39.27 -6.41 -34.67
N LYS A 11 -38.35 -6.43 -33.68
CA LYS A 11 -37.47 -7.57 -33.22
C LYS A 11 -36.54 -8.23 -34.28
N ALA A 12 -35.29 -8.62 -34.06
CA ALA A 12 -34.33 -8.56 -32.94
C ALA A 12 -32.91 -8.60 -33.60
N ASN A 13 -31.75 -8.67 -32.94
CA ASN A 13 -31.42 -8.86 -31.52
C ASN A 13 -30.06 -8.16 -31.21
N LYS A 14 -29.53 -8.32 -29.99
CA LYS A 14 -28.13 -8.04 -29.63
C LYS A 14 -27.59 -9.16 -28.73
N PRO A 15 -26.36 -9.68 -28.92
CA PRO A 15 -25.75 -10.58 -27.96
C PRO A 15 -25.33 -9.82 -26.70
N SER A 16 -25.90 -10.24 -25.56
CA SER A 16 -25.30 -10.26 -24.22
C SER A 16 -24.25 -9.19 -23.88
N ALA A 17 -24.67 -8.12 -23.20
CA ALA A 17 -23.78 -7.34 -22.36
C ALA A 17 -23.37 -8.19 -21.14
N LEU A 18 -22.11 -8.61 -21.07
CA LEU A 18 -21.56 -9.19 -19.85
C LEU A 18 -21.47 -8.11 -18.77
N LEU A 19 -21.97 -8.44 -17.58
CA LEU A 19 -22.04 -7.55 -16.43
C LEU A 19 -20.62 -7.22 -15.95
N ARG A 20 -20.19 -5.98 -16.17
CA ARG A 20 -19.09 -5.41 -15.38
C ARG A 20 -19.58 -5.26 -13.94
N PRO A 21 -18.86 -5.78 -12.92
CA PRO A 21 -19.13 -5.46 -11.53
C PRO A 21 -19.14 -3.94 -11.34
N LYS A 22 -20.05 -3.44 -10.50
CA LYS A 22 -20.09 -2.02 -10.18
C LYS A 22 -18.87 -1.70 -9.31
N GLU A 23 -17.95 -0.92 -9.82
CA GLU A 23 -16.89 -0.30 -9.02
C GLU A 23 -17.56 0.59 -7.95
N GLU A 24 -17.63 0.11 -6.71
CA GLU A 24 -18.00 0.90 -5.54
C GLU A 24 -16.86 1.85 -5.18
N THR A 25 -16.64 2.82 -6.07
CA THR A 25 -15.79 3.98 -5.81
C THR A 25 -16.23 4.62 -4.50
N ILE A 26 -15.35 4.59 -3.49
CA ILE A 26 -15.61 5.13 -2.15
C ILE A 26 -15.75 6.65 -2.24
N LYS A 27 -16.95 7.12 -2.53
CA LYS A 27 -17.25 8.53 -2.78
C LYS A 27 -17.32 9.30 -1.45
N LEU A 28 -16.14 9.71 -0.96
CA LEU A 28 -15.99 10.84 -0.03
C LEU A 28 -16.99 11.95 -0.38
N SER A 29 -17.77 12.42 0.60
CA SER A 29 -18.78 13.46 0.37
C SER A 29 -18.13 14.76 -0.12
N PRO A 30 -18.83 15.60 -0.92
CA PRO A 30 -18.24 16.82 -1.48
C PRO A 30 -17.64 17.76 -0.42
N GLN A 31 -18.28 17.84 0.75
CA GLN A 31 -17.79 18.61 1.89
C GLN A 31 -16.46 18.06 2.44
N LYS A 32 -16.37 16.75 2.70
CA LYS A 32 -15.14 16.09 3.15
C LYS A 32 -14.00 16.24 2.13
N ARG A 33 -14.30 16.17 0.83
CA ARG A 33 -13.31 16.41 -0.25
C ARG A 33 -12.78 17.85 -0.24
N SER A 34 -13.64 18.84 -0.04
CA SER A 34 -13.22 20.24 0.07
C SER A 34 -12.35 20.48 1.31
N GLU A 35 -12.71 19.89 2.46
CA GLU A 35 -11.89 19.98 3.67
C GLU A 35 -10.53 19.29 3.49
N LEU A 36 -10.49 18.09 2.88
CA LEU A 36 -9.26 17.37 2.58
C LEU A 36 -8.32 18.21 1.70
N ASN A 37 -8.82 18.78 0.61
CA ASN A 37 -8.04 19.65 -0.28
C ASN A 37 -7.46 20.86 0.48
N GLN A 38 -8.24 21.51 1.34
CA GLN A 38 -7.74 22.62 2.17
C GLN A 38 -6.64 22.21 3.17
N ILE A 39 -6.65 20.96 3.63
CA ILE A 39 -5.61 20.43 4.53
C ILE A 39 -4.35 20.08 3.73
N VAL A 40 -4.50 19.47 2.55
CA VAL A 40 -3.39 19.16 1.63
C VAL A 40 -2.71 20.45 1.15
N ASP A 41 -3.48 21.48 0.76
CA ASP A 41 -2.93 22.80 0.37
C ASP A 41 -2.13 23.46 1.50
N LYS A 42 -2.54 23.26 2.77
CA LYS A 42 -1.79 23.76 3.93
C LYS A 42 -0.53 22.94 4.17
N LEU A 43 -0.59 21.61 4.03
CA LEU A 43 0.56 20.74 4.15
C LEU A 43 1.63 21.07 3.10
N LEU A 44 1.24 21.19 1.82
CA LEU A 44 2.15 21.55 0.72
C LEU A 44 2.82 22.92 0.93
N LYS A 45 2.12 23.88 1.54
CA LYS A 45 2.70 25.18 1.93
C LYS A 45 3.70 25.07 3.08
N VAL A 46 3.44 24.21 4.07
CA VAL A 46 4.37 23.98 5.19
C VAL A 46 5.62 23.22 4.72
N THR A 47 5.48 22.24 3.82
CA THR A 47 6.62 21.45 3.30
C THR A 47 7.47 22.18 2.27
N SER A 48 6.95 23.23 1.62
CA SER A 48 7.70 24.02 0.61
C SER A 48 8.45 25.22 1.20
N VAL A 49 8.12 25.64 2.43
CA VAL A 49 8.92 26.65 3.14
C VAL A 49 10.18 25.98 3.70
N GLY A 50 11.33 26.37 3.16
CA GLY A 50 12.63 25.77 3.46
C GLY A 50 12.96 25.69 4.96
N VAL A 51 13.80 24.71 5.29
CA VAL A 51 14.19 24.28 6.65
C VAL A 51 14.92 25.41 7.39
N ASN A 52 14.16 26.31 8.01
CA ASN A 52 14.68 27.29 8.94
C ASN A 52 15.00 26.58 10.26
N SER A 53 16.28 26.44 10.59
CA SER A 53 16.78 25.58 11.68
C SER A 53 16.16 25.84 13.06
N GLY A 54 15.68 27.06 13.33
CA GLY A 54 14.96 27.41 14.56
C GLY A 54 13.47 27.02 14.62
N LYS A 55 12.87 26.54 13.51
CA LYS A 55 11.43 26.22 13.40
C LYS A 55 11.12 24.79 12.94
N ILE A 56 12.14 23.94 12.78
CA ILE A 56 12.00 22.56 12.30
C ILE A 56 10.98 21.78 13.13
N ARG A 57 11.12 21.82 14.46
CA ARG A 57 10.25 21.11 15.41
C ARG A 57 8.80 21.59 15.35
N ASP A 58 8.59 22.90 15.26
CA ASP A 58 7.24 23.49 15.14
C ASP A 58 6.59 23.08 13.81
N ASN A 59 7.35 23.11 12.72
CA ASN A 59 6.91 22.61 11.41
C ASN A 59 6.57 21.11 11.47
N HIS A 60 7.39 20.28 12.13
CA HIS A 60 7.12 18.84 12.30
C HIS A 60 5.82 18.60 13.06
N ILE A 61 5.61 19.28 14.19
CA ILE A 61 4.37 19.21 14.97
C ILE A 61 3.15 19.65 14.15
N ILE A 62 3.30 20.67 13.28
CA ILE A 62 2.23 21.10 12.37
C ILE A 62 1.97 20.03 11.30
N MET A 63 3.00 19.47 10.68
CA MET A 63 2.89 18.42 9.66
C MET A 63 2.21 17.16 10.24
N GLU A 64 2.64 16.68 11.40
CA GLU A 64 2.06 15.53 12.07
C GLU A 64 0.57 15.76 12.42
N LYS A 65 0.20 16.94 12.92
CA LYS A 65 -1.21 17.31 13.16
C LYS A 65 -2.04 17.32 11.88
N LEU A 66 -1.48 17.80 10.76
CA LEU A 66 -2.16 17.79 9.47
C LEU A 66 -2.31 16.35 8.92
N LEU A 67 -1.26 15.53 9.01
CA LEU A 67 -1.27 14.12 8.60
C LEU A 67 -2.27 13.30 9.41
N ASN A 68 -2.25 13.41 10.75
CA ASN A 68 -3.23 12.75 11.61
C ASN A 68 -4.67 13.21 11.31
N LYS A 69 -4.88 14.47 10.90
CA LYS A 69 -6.20 14.93 10.45
C LYS A 69 -6.61 14.34 9.09
N ILE A 70 -5.69 14.22 8.13
CA ILE A 70 -5.92 13.53 6.84
C ILE A 70 -6.32 12.08 7.12
N ILE A 71 -5.47 11.35 7.87
CA ILE A 71 -5.69 9.94 8.24
C ILE A 71 -7.04 9.79 8.97
N SER A 72 -7.43 10.71 9.85
CA SER A 72 -8.73 10.67 10.53
C SER A 72 -9.93 10.88 9.59
N ILE A 73 -9.81 11.75 8.58
CA ILE A 73 -10.88 11.97 7.58
C ILE A 73 -11.03 10.74 6.67
N GLU A 74 -9.92 10.15 6.24
CA GLU A 74 -9.88 8.96 5.38
C GLU A 74 -10.30 7.70 6.15
N SER A 75 -9.72 7.46 7.32
CA SER A 75 -10.10 6.36 8.23
C SER A 75 -11.52 6.51 8.76
N GLY A 76 -12.04 7.74 8.87
CA GLY A 76 -13.45 8.00 9.19
C GLY A 76 -14.43 7.52 8.11
N ASN A 77 -13.96 7.18 6.90
CA ASN A 77 -14.76 6.43 5.93
C ASN A 77 -14.56 4.90 6.04
N ILE A 78 -13.43 4.43 6.58
CA ILE A 78 -13.13 3.00 6.80
C ILE A 78 -13.82 2.48 8.07
N LEU A 79 -13.85 3.28 9.14
CA LEU A 79 -14.42 2.92 10.45
C LEU A 79 -15.94 3.09 10.53
N ASN A 80 -16.57 3.75 9.56
CA ASN A 80 -18.03 3.90 9.48
C ASN A 80 -18.80 2.58 9.24
N LEU A 81 -18.10 1.44 9.16
CA LEU A 81 -18.73 0.14 8.93
C LEU A 81 -19.08 -0.65 10.21
N ARG A 82 -18.51 -0.35 11.40
CA ARG A 82 -18.76 -1.16 12.63
C ARG A 82 -18.70 -0.37 13.95
N THR A 83 -19.78 0.34 14.28
CA THR A 83 -19.90 1.13 15.53
C THR A 83 -21.16 0.79 16.35
N SER A 84 -21.42 -0.50 16.58
CA SER A 84 -22.47 -0.94 17.54
C SER A 84 -22.13 -2.19 18.36
N VAL A 85 -21.01 -2.87 18.08
CA VAL A 85 -20.64 -4.15 18.74
C VAL A 85 -19.61 -3.95 19.87
N ILE A 86 -19.00 -2.76 19.95
CA ILE A 86 -17.79 -2.48 20.76
C ILE A 86 -18.01 -2.74 22.26
N GLN A 87 -19.22 -2.57 22.77
CA GLN A 87 -19.51 -2.73 24.20
C GLN A 87 -19.71 -4.20 24.64
N ALA A 88 -20.15 -5.08 23.74
CA ALA A 88 -20.22 -6.53 23.99
C ALA A 88 -18.87 -7.22 23.75
N LEU A 89 -18.01 -6.63 22.91
CA LEU A 89 -16.76 -7.25 22.51
C LEU A 89 -15.73 -7.32 23.63
N PHE A 90 -15.71 -6.46 24.64
CA PHE A 90 -14.58 -6.39 25.60
C PHE A 90 -14.26 -7.70 26.35
N SER A 91 -15.26 -8.55 26.61
CA SER A 91 -15.06 -9.90 27.20
C SER A 91 -14.67 -10.94 26.16
N SER A 92 -15.28 -10.89 24.97
CA SER A 92 -14.89 -11.72 23.83
C SER A 92 -13.46 -11.40 23.38
N TYR A 93 -13.06 -10.14 23.48
CA TYR A 93 -11.78 -9.56 23.06
C TYR A 93 -10.60 -10.18 23.77
N LEU A 94 -10.70 -10.55 25.06
CA LEU A 94 -9.59 -11.23 25.74
C LEU A 94 -9.35 -12.66 25.22
N LYS A 95 -10.42 -13.40 24.92
CA LYS A 95 -10.32 -14.72 24.25
C LYS A 95 -9.92 -14.57 22.78
N CYS A 96 -10.42 -13.53 22.13
CA CYS A 96 -10.10 -13.19 20.75
C CYS A 96 -8.64 -12.76 20.61
N VAL A 97 -8.05 -12.02 21.54
CA VAL A 97 -6.63 -11.58 21.48
C VAL A 97 -5.68 -12.78 21.47
N LEU A 98 -5.92 -13.80 22.30
CA LEU A 98 -5.14 -15.05 22.24
C LEU A 98 -5.37 -15.84 20.93
N GLY A 99 -6.56 -15.75 20.33
CA GLY A 99 -6.86 -16.25 18.99
C GLY A 99 -6.16 -15.46 17.89
N ILE A 100 -6.21 -14.12 17.95
CA ILE A 100 -5.63 -13.16 17.01
C ILE A 100 -4.11 -13.28 16.98
N ILE A 101 -3.45 -13.53 18.11
CA ILE A 101 -2.01 -13.80 18.13
C ILE A 101 -1.71 -15.06 17.31
N LYS A 102 -2.45 -16.16 17.53
CA LYS A 102 -2.31 -17.39 16.71
C LYS A 102 -2.71 -17.20 15.25
N ASP A 103 -3.77 -16.45 14.97
CA ASP A 103 -4.22 -16.13 13.61
C ASP A 103 -3.23 -15.20 12.90
N SER A 104 -2.53 -14.31 13.62
CA SER A 104 -1.51 -13.42 13.05
C SER A 104 -0.22 -14.16 12.73
N ILE A 105 0.22 -15.09 13.59
CA ILE A 105 1.35 -15.98 13.35
C ILE A 105 1.04 -16.89 12.16
N THR A 106 -0.08 -17.63 12.19
CA THR A 106 -0.48 -18.51 11.08
C THR A 106 -0.84 -17.76 9.79
N LYS A 107 -1.27 -16.49 9.85
CA LYS A 107 -1.42 -15.64 8.65
C LYS A 107 -0.07 -15.35 8.02
N LYS A 108 0.94 -15.02 8.83
CA LYS A 108 2.28 -14.66 8.36
C LYS A 108 3.06 -15.88 7.84
N GLU A 109 2.90 -17.03 8.48
CA GLU A 109 3.38 -18.34 7.95
C GLU A 109 2.75 -18.63 6.57
N ARG A 110 1.43 -18.46 6.41
CA ARG A 110 0.76 -18.62 5.11
C ARG A 110 1.21 -17.60 4.05
N GLU A 111 1.53 -16.37 4.44
CA GLU A 111 2.11 -15.35 3.54
C GLU A 111 3.51 -15.78 3.03
N VAL A 112 4.34 -16.36 3.91
CA VAL A 112 5.66 -16.91 3.58
C VAL A 112 5.59 -18.12 2.64
N ASP A 113 4.66 -19.05 2.87
CA ASP A 113 4.44 -20.17 1.95
C ASP A 113 3.98 -19.66 0.58
N THR A 114 3.03 -18.72 0.57
CA THR A 114 2.41 -18.17 -0.66
C THR A 114 3.45 -17.45 -1.55
N ILE A 115 4.36 -16.65 -0.98
CA ILE A 115 5.42 -16.01 -1.76
C ILE A 115 6.45 -17.05 -2.27
N THR A 116 6.82 -18.04 -1.47
CA THR A 116 7.78 -19.10 -1.86
C THR A 116 7.24 -19.93 -3.03
N ASP A 117 5.96 -20.29 -2.98
CA ASP A 117 5.23 -20.95 -4.06
C ASP A 117 5.19 -20.10 -5.33
N TRP A 118 4.88 -18.80 -5.20
CA TRP A 118 4.80 -17.87 -6.34
C TRP A 118 6.15 -17.62 -7.01
N MET A 119 7.23 -17.49 -6.21
CA MET A 119 8.60 -17.38 -6.71
C MET A 119 8.99 -18.64 -7.50
N SER A 120 8.76 -19.83 -6.91
CA SER A 120 9.09 -21.13 -7.51
C SER A 120 8.33 -21.38 -8.82
N LYS A 121 7.00 -21.14 -8.84
CA LYS A 121 6.15 -21.24 -10.06
C LYS A 121 6.61 -20.31 -11.18
N ASN A 122 7.31 -19.22 -10.84
CA ASN A 122 7.84 -18.27 -11.81
C ASN A 122 9.29 -18.55 -12.22
N GLY A 123 9.92 -19.63 -11.75
CA GLY A 123 11.29 -19.98 -12.10
C GLY A 123 12.36 -19.24 -11.31
N ALA A 124 12.02 -18.74 -10.11
CA ALA A 124 13.05 -18.46 -9.13
C ALA A 124 13.68 -19.78 -8.65
N VAL A 125 14.98 -19.77 -8.43
CA VAL A 125 15.70 -20.87 -7.78
C VAL A 125 15.95 -20.44 -6.35
N ILE A 126 15.53 -21.28 -5.40
CA ILE A 126 15.79 -21.12 -3.97
C ILE A 126 16.31 -22.49 -3.50
N ASP A 127 17.55 -22.54 -3.04
CA ASP A 127 18.21 -23.78 -2.63
C ASP A 127 19.01 -23.57 -1.34
N GLY A 128 18.85 -24.50 -0.40
CA GLY A 128 19.54 -24.49 0.89
C GLY A 128 19.12 -23.41 1.88
N VAL A 129 18.10 -22.60 1.57
CA VAL A 129 17.59 -21.54 2.44
C VAL A 129 16.08 -21.58 2.59
N GLU A 130 15.61 -21.28 3.80
CA GLU A 130 14.20 -21.19 4.19
C GLU A 130 13.94 -19.78 4.76
N ILE A 131 12.70 -19.30 4.68
CA ILE A 131 12.30 -18.07 5.36
C ILE A 131 11.94 -18.41 6.81
N GLY A 132 12.49 -17.68 7.77
CA GLY A 132 12.25 -17.88 9.20
C GLY A 132 12.22 -16.57 9.98
N GLU A 133 11.59 -16.60 11.16
CA GLU A 133 11.57 -15.45 12.07
C GLU A 133 12.76 -15.50 13.04
N PHE A 134 13.39 -14.34 13.25
CA PHE A 134 14.53 -14.12 14.12
C PHE A 134 14.16 -13.07 15.15
N ASP A 135 14.38 -13.39 16.43
CA ASP A 135 14.04 -12.47 17.53
C ASP A 135 14.81 -11.13 17.39
N GLY A 136 14.11 -10.01 17.60
CA GLY A 136 14.60 -8.66 17.36
C GLY A 136 14.80 -8.23 15.89
N TYR A 137 14.90 -9.14 14.93
CA TYR A 137 15.14 -8.83 13.51
C TYR A 137 13.92 -9.06 12.61
N GLY A 138 12.93 -9.85 13.04
CA GLY A 138 11.78 -10.22 12.24
C GLY A 138 12.11 -11.31 11.22
N PHE A 139 11.49 -11.25 10.04
CA PHE A 139 11.64 -12.30 9.03
C PHE A 139 12.95 -12.15 8.25
N GLY A 140 13.67 -13.26 8.09
CA GLY A 140 14.92 -13.34 7.34
C GLY A 140 15.10 -14.71 6.69
N LEU A 141 16.31 -14.97 6.19
CA LEU A 141 16.67 -16.25 5.58
C LEU A 141 17.51 -17.09 6.54
N LYS A 142 17.11 -18.34 6.72
CA LYS A 142 17.79 -19.35 7.53
C LYS A 142 18.40 -20.40 6.59
N ALA A 143 19.63 -20.84 6.87
CA ALA A 143 20.22 -21.98 6.18
C ALA A 143 19.52 -23.29 6.59
N ALA A 144 19.07 -24.05 5.59
CA ALA A 144 18.49 -25.40 5.74
C ALA A 144 19.53 -26.52 5.52
N LYS A 145 20.68 -26.18 4.93
CA LYS A 145 21.84 -27.07 4.71
C LYS A 145 23.15 -26.32 4.91
N ASP A 146 24.25 -27.05 4.98
CA ASP A 146 25.59 -26.45 4.97
C ASP A 146 25.84 -25.73 3.63
N ILE A 147 26.22 -24.46 3.71
CA ILE A 147 26.48 -23.57 2.57
C ILE A 147 27.97 -23.28 2.49
N LYS A 148 28.55 -23.34 1.28
CA LYS A 148 29.94 -22.99 1.00
C LYS A 148 30.03 -21.67 0.24
N GLU A 149 31.20 -21.04 0.32
CA GLU A 149 31.50 -19.85 -0.46
C GLU A 149 31.43 -20.18 -1.96
N GLY A 150 30.63 -19.41 -2.70
CA GLY A 150 30.37 -19.62 -4.13
C GLY A 150 29.09 -20.41 -4.47
N ASP A 151 28.37 -20.98 -3.48
CA ASP A 151 27.10 -21.66 -3.73
C ASP A 151 25.99 -20.69 -4.16
N LEU A 152 25.23 -21.05 -5.20
CA LEU A 152 24.08 -20.28 -5.68
C LEU A 152 22.84 -20.59 -4.84
N LEU A 153 22.56 -19.75 -3.85
CA LEU A 153 21.42 -19.92 -2.94
C LEU A 153 20.08 -19.45 -3.54
N ILE A 154 20.09 -18.27 -4.16
CA ILE A 154 18.88 -17.61 -4.67
C ILE A 154 19.17 -17.02 -6.05
N CYS A 155 18.29 -17.31 -7.02
CA CYS A 155 18.24 -16.64 -8.31
C CYS A 155 16.81 -16.13 -8.56
N VAL A 156 16.66 -14.81 -8.73
CA VAL A 156 15.35 -14.15 -8.96
C VAL A 156 15.27 -13.64 -10.40
N PRO A 157 14.39 -14.22 -11.25
CA PRO A 157 14.13 -13.71 -12.59
C PRO A 157 13.65 -12.26 -12.60
N ARG A 158 14.13 -11.44 -13.54
CA ARG A 158 13.77 -10.02 -13.68
C ARG A 158 12.26 -9.74 -13.72
N LYS A 159 11.46 -10.66 -14.27
CA LYS A 159 9.99 -10.57 -14.30
C LYS A 159 9.31 -10.55 -12.92
N LEU A 160 9.98 -11.06 -11.88
CA LEU A 160 9.49 -11.01 -10.49
C LEU A 160 9.79 -9.68 -9.81
N MET A 161 10.76 -8.91 -10.31
CA MET A 161 11.19 -7.66 -9.72
C MET A 161 10.18 -6.54 -10.04
N LEU A 162 9.77 -5.78 -9.02
CA LEU A 162 9.10 -4.50 -9.23
C LEU A 162 10.15 -3.49 -9.70
N THR A 163 10.03 -3.04 -10.95
CA THR A 163 10.97 -2.09 -11.56
C THR A 163 10.25 -0.85 -12.08
N THR A 164 11.00 0.25 -12.25
CA THR A 164 10.50 1.48 -12.87
C THR A 164 10.16 1.30 -14.35
N GLU A 165 10.67 0.25 -15.01
CA GLU A 165 10.32 -0.09 -16.38
C GLU A 165 8.85 -0.54 -16.46
N PHE A 166 8.45 -1.52 -15.63
CA PHE A 166 7.06 -1.96 -15.52
C PHE A 166 6.14 -0.81 -15.11
N ALA A 167 6.55 0.01 -14.14
CA ALA A 167 5.80 1.18 -13.71
C ALA A 167 5.56 2.18 -14.85
N ARG A 168 6.56 2.45 -15.69
CA ARG A 168 6.44 3.38 -16.84
C ARG A 168 5.60 2.84 -17.99
N THR A 169 5.37 1.52 -18.06
CA THR A 169 4.45 0.87 -19.01
C THR A 169 3.06 0.55 -18.41
N SER A 170 2.86 0.86 -17.13
CA SER A 170 1.59 0.62 -16.43
C SER A 170 0.59 1.75 -16.67
N GLU A 171 -0.54 1.71 -15.97
CA GLU A 171 -1.52 2.78 -15.86
C GLU A 171 -0.91 4.14 -15.42
N LEU A 172 0.31 4.15 -14.86
CA LEU A 172 1.09 5.34 -14.52
C LEU A 172 1.85 5.97 -15.70
N GLU A 173 1.85 5.38 -16.90
CA GLU A 173 2.58 5.88 -18.08
C GLU A 173 2.27 7.36 -18.38
N TYR A 174 0.98 7.73 -18.36
CA TYR A 174 0.55 9.10 -18.62
C TYR A 174 1.10 10.07 -17.57
N LEU A 175 1.10 9.69 -16.29
CA LEU A 175 1.63 10.52 -15.21
C LEU A 175 3.15 10.65 -15.34
N CYS A 176 3.87 9.56 -15.63
CA CYS A 176 5.32 9.58 -15.85
C CYS A 176 5.76 10.45 -17.04
N LYS A 177 4.88 10.70 -18.02
CA LYS A 177 5.15 11.55 -19.19
C LYS A 177 4.82 13.03 -18.97
N ASN A 178 3.81 13.34 -18.15
CA ASN A 178 3.32 14.71 -17.97
C ASN A 178 3.81 15.37 -16.67
N ASP A 179 4.29 14.59 -15.69
CA ASP A 179 4.80 15.10 -14.42
C ASP A 179 6.34 15.01 -14.37
N PRO A 180 7.07 16.15 -14.28
CA PRO A 180 8.53 16.16 -14.24
C PRO A 180 9.13 15.53 -12.98
N MET A 181 8.42 15.54 -11.85
CA MET A 181 8.87 14.93 -10.59
C MET A 181 8.82 13.41 -10.72
N LEU A 182 7.74 12.85 -11.25
CA LEU A 182 7.66 11.42 -11.57
C LEU A 182 8.70 11.04 -12.63
N ALA A 183 8.83 11.79 -13.72
CA ALA A 183 9.78 11.48 -14.79
C ALA A 183 11.22 11.26 -14.29
N HIS A 184 11.68 12.10 -13.34
CA HIS A 184 13.07 12.12 -12.85
C HIS A 184 13.30 11.42 -11.50
N MET A 185 12.26 11.13 -10.70
CA MET A 185 12.40 10.52 -9.36
C MET A 185 11.95 9.04 -9.37
N PRO A 186 12.85 8.07 -9.65
CA PRO A 186 12.50 6.67 -9.82
C PRO A 186 11.94 6.01 -8.54
N ASN A 187 12.39 6.47 -7.37
CA ASN A 187 11.88 6.05 -6.06
C ASN A 187 10.40 6.39 -5.87
N ILE A 188 9.95 7.56 -6.37
CA ILE A 188 8.56 8.00 -6.24
C ILE A 188 7.65 7.25 -7.22
N ILE A 189 8.11 7.04 -8.47
CA ILE A 189 7.42 6.14 -9.41
C ILE A 189 7.23 4.75 -8.78
N LEU A 190 8.29 4.18 -8.20
CA LEU A 190 8.24 2.82 -7.65
C LEU A 190 7.30 2.72 -6.44
N ALA A 191 7.29 3.72 -5.56
CA ALA A 191 6.34 3.79 -4.44
C ALA A 191 4.89 3.92 -4.91
N LEU A 192 4.62 4.72 -5.94
CA LEU A 192 3.29 4.87 -6.53
C LEU A 192 2.83 3.59 -7.25
N PHE A 193 3.76 2.90 -7.94
CA PHE A 193 3.48 1.63 -8.60
C PHE A 193 3.19 0.51 -7.60
N LEU A 194 3.94 0.43 -6.50
CA LEU A 194 3.65 -0.47 -5.38
C LEU A 194 2.26 -0.23 -4.80
N LEU A 195 1.85 1.04 -4.65
CA LEU A 195 0.51 1.39 -4.17
C LEU A 195 -0.59 1.00 -5.17
N LEU A 196 -0.36 1.20 -6.48
CA LEU A 196 -1.30 0.82 -7.53
C LEU A 196 -1.52 -0.69 -7.57
N GLU A 197 -0.44 -1.47 -7.58
CA GLU A 197 -0.52 -2.93 -7.56
C GLU A 197 -1.09 -3.47 -6.24
N LYS A 198 -0.93 -2.76 -5.11
CA LYS A 198 -1.58 -3.10 -3.83
C LYS A 198 -3.11 -2.93 -3.85
N VAL A 199 -3.65 -2.01 -4.64
CA VAL A 199 -5.10 -1.78 -4.76
C VAL A 199 -5.76 -2.73 -5.78
N LYS A 200 -4.96 -3.34 -6.66
CA LYS A 200 -5.39 -4.21 -7.76
C LYS A 200 -5.61 -5.64 -7.27
N GLU A 201 -6.86 -6.10 -7.25
CA GLU A 201 -7.22 -7.42 -6.72
C GLU A 201 -6.50 -8.58 -7.45
N ASP A 202 -6.30 -8.43 -8.77
CA ASP A 202 -5.62 -9.37 -9.67
C ASP A 202 -4.14 -9.00 -9.95
N SER A 203 -3.44 -8.37 -8.99
CA SER A 203 -2.02 -8.04 -9.16
C SER A 203 -1.13 -9.28 -9.28
N PHE A 204 -0.21 -9.27 -10.25
CA PHE A 204 0.82 -10.31 -10.40
C PHE A 204 1.77 -10.35 -9.20
N TRP A 205 2.05 -9.20 -8.58
CA TRP A 205 2.96 -9.08 -7.42
C TRP A 205 2.25 -9.21 -6.07
N LYS A 206 0.96 -9.56 -6.05
CA LYS A 206 0.17 -9.67 -4.82
C LYS A 206 0.84 -10.52 -3.71
N PRO A 207 1.40 -11.72 -3.99
CA PRO A 207 2.11 -12.50 -2.95
C PRO A 207 3.31 -11.78 -2.34
N TYR A 208 4.05 -11.02 -3.16
CA TYR A 208 5.15 -10.19 -2.68
C TYR A 208 4.62 -9.03 -1.82
N ILE A 209 3.60 -8.31 -2.28
CA ILE A 209 3.04 -7.14 -1.58
C ILE A 209 2.39 -7.54 -0.25
N GLU A 210 1.72 -8.70 -0.18
CA GLU A 210 1.10 -9.22 1.05
C GLU A 210 2.15 -9.68 2.07
N SER A 211 3.33 -10.12 1.64
CA SER A 211 4.45 -10.47 2.54
C SER A 211 5.18 -9.27 3.16
N LEU A 212 4.95 -8.05 2.65
CA LEU A 212 5.69 -6.86 3.11
C LEU A 212 5.29 -6.43 4.53
N PRO A 213 6.24 -5.96 5.36
CA PRO A 213 5.93 -5.35 6.65
C PRO A 213 4.91 -4.21 6.54
N THR A 214 3.95 -4.21 7.47
CA THR A 214 2.93 -3.16 7.60
C THR A 214 3.48 -1.89 8.28
N THR A 215 4.58 -2.02 9.02
CA THR A 215 5.28 -0.95 9.74
C THR A 215 6.79 -1.11 9.56
N TYR A 216 7.53 0.00 9.69
CA TYR A 216 8.98 0.05 9.56
C TYR A 216 9.57 0.91 10.68
N THR A 217 10.83 0.72 11.01
CA THR A 217 11.59 1.47 12.02
C THR A 217 12.29 2.72 11.45
N THR A 218 11.79 3.27 10.34
CA THR A 218 12.35 4.49 9.75
C THR A 218 11.86 5.73 10.50
N VAL A 219 12.61 6.83 10.42
CA VAL A 219 12.31 8.09 11.14
C VAL A 219 10.89 8.62 10.87
N MET A 220 10.29 8.29 9.72
CA MET A 220 8.90 8.62 9.39
C MET A 220 7.84 7.99 10.32
N TYR A 221 8.21 6.96 11.08
CA TYR A 221 7.37 6.29 12.06
C TYR A 221 7.69 6.69 13.52
N PHE A 222 8.69 7.55 13.74
CA PHE A 222 9.08 7.98 15.08
C PHE A 222 8.01 8.92 15.67
N THR A 223 7.77 8.76 16.97
CA THR A 223 7.01 9.72 17.77
C THR A 223 7.80 11.01 18.00
N LEU A 224 7.12 12.08 18.39
CA LEU A 224 7.77 13.33 18.82
C LEU A 224 8.76 13.14 19.99
N GLN A 225 8.62 12.08 20.79
CA GLN A 225 9.51 11.78 21.90
C GLN A 225 10.83 11.18 21.40
N GLU A 226 10.76 10.18 20.52
CA GLU A 226 11.94 9.57 19.88
C GLU A 226 12.67 10.57 18.96
N LEU A 227 11.94 11.47 18.28
CA LEU A 227 12.54 12.57 17.53
C LEU A 227 13.22 13.60 18.44
N ASP A 228 12.66 13.86 19.62
CA ASP A 228 13.25 14.74 20.62
C ASP A 228 14.56 14.17 21.22
N GLU A 229 14.75 12.85 21.24
CA GLU A 229 16.00 12.19 21.65
C GLU A 229 17.16 12.41 20.67
N LEU A 230 16.86 12.65 19.39
CA LEU A 230 17.89 12.93 18.37
C LEU A 230 18.50 14.35 18.51
N LYS A 231 17.95 15.22 19.37
CA LYS A 231 18.43 16.61 19.52
C LYS A 231 19.92 16.71 19.81
N GLY A 232 20.59 17.57 19.04
CA GLY A 232 22.03 17.79 19.15
C GLY A 232 22.89 16.80 18.36
N SER A 233 22.29 15.76 17.76
CA SER A 233 22.98 14.94 16.77
C SER A 233 23.02 15.64 15.40
N PRO A 234 23.98 15.30 14.52
CA PRO A 234 23.95 15.71 13.11
C PRO A 234 22.77 15.13 12.30
N THR A 235 22.03 14.16 12.86
CA THR A 235 20.86 13.52 12.22
C THR A 235 19.53 14.17 12.59
N HIS A 236 19.51 15.13 13.53
CA HIS A 236 18.35 15.97 13.83
C HIS A 236 18.36 17.21 12.91
N VAL A 237 17.76 17.05 11.72
CA VAL A 237 17.69 18.04 10.62
C VAL A 237 16.24 18.46 10.35
#